data_AF-A0A924VK22-F1
#
_entry.id   AF-A0A924VK22-F1
#
_cell.length_a   1.000
_cell.length_b   1.000
_cell.length_c   1.000
_cell.angle_alpha   90.00
_cell.angle_beta   90.00
_cell.angle_gamma   90.00
#
_symmetry.space_group_name_H-M   'P 1'
#
loop_
_entity.id
_entity.type
_entity.pdbx_description
1 polymer ?
#
loop_
_entity_poly.entity_id
_entity_poly.type
_entity_poly.pdbx_seq_one_letter_code
_entity_poly.pdbx_strand_id
1 'polypeptide(L)'
;MSDGSTATVIVLQHPCALRSNGVDLNAKLLVAPVTPAALIPVGGWTGSYKKMPLPELDGSGSFTATFTDSDVVLSESLVSGTRIASLSQFGVNILLQRWVHHNSRAIIPSHEYQTVTSAEYEEADLTEDWCEDRARAGVDLPAATKEAHDWFRSDSGSGSGSWQSLLQDPQQRSVVRRAMRTEARMRG
;
A
#
# COMPACT_ATOMS: atom_id res chain seq x y z
N MET A 1 -20.34 8.57 8.73
CA MET A 1 -21.16 7.37 8.46
C MET A 1 -21.82 6.89 9.76
N SER A 2 -23.16 6.83 9.85
CA SER A 2 -23.92 6.46 11.06
C SER A 2 -25.16 5.62 10.76
N ASP A 3 -25.03 4.66 9.86
CA ASP A 3 -25.99 3.60 9.55
C ASP A 3 -25.15 2.31 9.50
N GLY A 4 -25.60 1.24 10.13
CA GLY A 4 -24.89 -0.05 10.23
C GLY A 4 -24.64 -0.79 8.90
N SER A 5 -24.67 -0.09 7.76
CA SER A 5 -24.27 -0.62 6.46
C SER A 5 -22.75 -0.65 6.32
N THR A 6 -22.20 -1.80 5.97
CA THR A 6 -20.80 -1.95 5.58
C THR A 6 -20.54 -1.23 4.26
N ALA A 7 -19.58 -0.31 4.22
CA ALA A 7 -19.20 0.39 2.99
C ALA A 7 -17.83 -0.07 2.50
N THR A 8 -17.70 -0.24 1.19
CA THR A 8 -16.41 -0.48 0.55
C THR A 8 -15.68 0.85 0.37
N VAL A 9 -14.42 0.90 0.76
CA VAL A 9 -13.59 2.10 0.68
C VAL A 9 -12.20 1.78 0.14
N ILE A 10 -11.55 2.79 -0.43
CA ILE A 10 -10.12 2.76 -0.78
C ILE A 10 -9.37 3.74 0.11
N VAL A 11 -8.17 3.37 0.55
CA VAL A 11 -7.27 4.24 1.30
C VAL A 11 -6.51 5.16 0.34
N LEU A 12 -6.45 6.46 0.65
CA LEU A 12 -5.93 7.49 -0.28
C LEU A 12 -4.50 7.96 0.03
N GLN A 13 -3.92 7.53 1.14
CA GLN A 13 -2.64 8.05 1.62
C GLN A 13 -1.44 7.26 1.07
N HIS A 14 -0.29 7.93 1.01
CA HIS A 14 0.99 7.29 0.73
C HIS A 14 1.28 6.18 1.77
N PRO A 15 1.91 5.05 1.39
CA PRO A 15 2.24 3.96 2.32
C PRO A 15 2.91 4.42 3.63
N CYS A 16 3.93 5.30 3.54
CA CYS A 16 4.59 5.85 4.73
C CYS A 16 3.67 6.67 5.65
N ALA A 17 2.60 7.26 5.13
CA ALA A 17 1.65 8.04 5.91
C ALA A 17 0.54 7.18 6.55
N LEU A 18 0.48 5.89 6.22
CA LEU A 18 -0.49 4.96 6.81
C LEU A 18 -0.10 4.52 8.21
N ARG A 19 1.19 4.49 8.52
CA ARG A 19 1.70 3.91 9.76
C ARG A 19 2.34 4.98 10.66
N SER A 20 2.22 4.80 11.97
CA SER A 20 2.78 5.73 12.96
C SER A 20 4.22 5.39 13.35
N ASN A 21 4.58 4.11 13.33
CA ASN A 21 5.89 3.59 13.75
C ASN A 21 6.51 2.59 12.74
N GLY A 22 5.89 2.45 11.57
CA GLY A 22 6.24 1.48 10.52
C GLY A 22 5.50 0.13 10.63
N VAL A 23 4.79 -0.12 11.74
CA VAL A 23 4.01 -1.35 11.95
C VAL A 23 2.53 -1.03 12.16
N ASP A 24 2.20 -0.14 13.08
CA ASP A 24 0.82 0.15 13.44
C ASP A 24 0.21 1.20 12.50
N LEU A 25 -1.04 0.98 12.08
CA LEU A 25 -1.81 1.99 11.34
C LEU A 25 -2.02 3.23 12.21
N ASN A 26 -2.00 4.40 11.58
CA ASN A 26 -2.48 5.63 12.20
C ASN A 26 -3.94 5.45 12.62
N ALA A 27 -4.31 6.01 13.78
CA ALA A 27 -5.66 5.85 14.35
C ALA A 27 -6.77 6.34 13.41
N LYS A 28 -6.44 7.29 12.53
CA LYS A 28 -7.34 7.90 11.56
C LYS A 28 -6.72 7.81 10.17
N LEU A 29 -7.49 7.29 9.21
CA LEU A 29 -7.05 7.07 7.85
C LEU A 29 -8.02 7.73 6.86
N LEU A 30 -7.46 8.42 5.87
CA LEU A 30 -8.21 9.08 4.80
C LEU A 30 -8.59 8.04 3.75
N VAL A 31 -9.88 7.99 3.45
CA VAL A 31 -10.47 7.05 2.50
C VAL A 31 -11.40 7.74 1.51
N ALA A 32 -11.70 7.07 0.40
CA ALA A 32 -12.83 7.40 -0.48
C ALA A 32 -13.78 6.21 -0.60
N PRO A 33 -15.10 6.43 -0.69
CA PRO A 33 -16.07 5.38 -0.94
C PRO A 33 -15.87 4.80 -2.34
N VAL A 34 -16.00 3.48 -2.44
CA VAL A 34 -15.93 2.71 -3.68
C VAL A 34 -17.32 2.16 -3.96
N THR A 35 -17.87 2.50 -5.13
CA THR A 35 -19.23 2.10 -5.52
C THR A 35 -19.23 1.45 -6.91
N PRO A 36 -20.20 0.56 -7.19
CA PRO A 36 -20.43 0.07 -8.54
C PRO A 36 -20.67 1.26 -9.50
N ALA A 37 -20.05 1.22 -10.67
CA ALA A 37 -20.13 2.29 -11.66
C ALA A 37 -20.11 1.73 -13.09
N ALA A 38 -20.62 2.51 -14.04
CA ALA A 38 -20.39 2.22 -15.45
C ALA A 38 -18.88 2.28 -15.75
N LEU A 39 -18.41 1.35 -16.59
CA LEU A 39 -17.03 1.37 -17.06
C LEU A 39 -16.73 2.72 -17.71
N ILE A 40 -15.66 3.37 -17.28
CA ILE A 40 -15.19 4.61 -17.88
C ILE A 40 -14.19 4.21 -18.97
N PRO A 41 -14.49 4.41 -20.27
CA PRO A 41 -13.54 4.13 -21.34
C PRO A 41 -12.31 5.00 -21.19
N VAL A 42 -11.14 4.54 -21.67
CA VAL A 42 -9.86 5.28 -21.55
C VAL A 42 -9.98 6.75 -21.98
N GLY A 43 -10.70 7.05 -23.06
CA GLY A 43 -10.93 8.43 -23.50
C GLY A 43 -11.73 9.31 -22.51
N GLY A 44 -12.56 8.71 -21.65
CA GLY A 44 -13.33 9.40 -20.61
C GLY A 44 -12.57 9.60 -19.29
N TRP A 45 -11.32 9.12 -19.21
CA TRP A 45 -10.47 9.32 -18.04
C TRP A 45 -10.02 10.78 -17.96
N THR A 46 -9.76 11.38 -19.12
CA THR A 46 -9.47 12.81 -19.27
C THR A 46 -10.70 13.62 -18.84
N GLY A 47 -10.55 14.42 -17.79
CA GLY A 47 -11.65 15.18 -17.17
C GLY A 47 -12.33 14.49 -15.98
N SER A 48 -12.14 13.18 -15.80
CA SER A 48 -12.65 12.41 -14.65
C SER A 48 -11.62 12.29 -13.52
N TYR A 49 -10.93 13.39 -13.20
CA TYR A 49 -9.85 13.41 -12.21
C TYR A 49 -10.34 13.26 -10.76
N LYS A 50 -11.62 13.53 -10.49
CA LYS A 50 -12.24 13.33 -9.16
C LYS A 50 -12.59 11.87 -8.85
N LYS A 51 -12.18 10.95 -9.73
CA LYS A 51 -12.54 9.54 -9.69
C LYS A 51 -11.29 8.66 -9.84
N MET A 52 -11.29 7.52 -9.18
CA MET A 52 -10.38 6.41 -9.44
C MET A 52 -11.18 5.24 -10.03
N PRO A 53 -11.08 4.97 -11.35
CA PRO A 53 -11.67 3.77 -11.92
C PRO A 53 -10.99 2.52 -11.37
N LEU A 54 -11.79 1.53 -10.97
CA LEU A 54 -11.34 0.25 -10.44
C LEU A 54 -12.08 -0.86 -11.21
N PRO A 55 -11.71 -1.08 -12.49
CA PRO A 55 -12.27 -2.21 -13.24
C PRO A 55 -11.84 -3.51 -12.55
N GLU A 56 -12.73 -4.51 -12.53
CA GLU A 56 -12.43 -5.87 -12.07
C GLU A 56 -12.07 -5.99 -10.58
N LEU A 57 -12.45 -5.02 -9.74
CA LEU A 57 -12.17 -5.05 -8.30
C LEU A 57 -12.56 -6.37 -7.61
N ASP A 58 -13.69 -6.95 -8.01
CA ASP A 58 -14.22 -8.22 -7.50
C ASP A 58 -14.60 -9.21 -8.63
N GLY A 59 -14.19 -8.92 -9.87
CA GLY A 59 -14.55 -9.69 -11.06
C GLY A 59 -16.02 -9.59 -11.51
N SER A 60 -16.89 -8.85 -10.80
CA SER A 60 -18.33 -8.75 -11.10
C SER A 60 -18.71 -7.52 -11.94
N GLY A 61 -17.81 -6.54 -12.07
CA GLY A 61 -18.07 -5.32 -12.81
C GLY A 61 -17.00 -4.24 -12.67
N SER A 62 -17.40 -3.01 -12.98
CA SER A 62 -16.55 -1.82 -12.82
C SER A 62 -16.95 -1.07 -11.56
N PHE A 63 -15.94 -0.65 -10.80
CA PHE A 63 -16.12 0.16 -9.61
C PHE A 63 -15.44 1.51 -9.79
N THR A 64 -15.79 2.46 -8.94
CA THR A 64 -15.12 3.75 -8.90
C THR A 64 -15.03 4.27 -7.49
N ALA A 65 -13.85 4.75 -7.11
CA ALA A 65 -13.70 5.58 -5.93
C ALA A 65 -13.96 7.05 -6.28
N THR A 66 -14.75 7.74 -5.47
CA THR A 66 -15.07 9.17 -5.68
C THR A 66 -14.36 10.03 -4.64
N PHE A 67 -13.45 10.89 -5.10
CA PHE A 67 -12.58 11.67 -4.22
C PHE A 67 -13.30 12.84 -3.52
N THR A 68 -14.37 13.37 -4.12
CA THR A 68 -15.17 14.45 -3.53
C THR A 68 -15.94 14.01 -2.29
N ASP A 69 -16.09 12.70 -2.10
CA ASP A 69 -16.85 12.09 -1.03
C ASP A 69 -15.91 11.43 -0.02
N SER A 70 -14.65 11.91 0.04
CA SER A 70 -13.64 11.38 0.95
C SER A 70 -14.02 11.61 2.42
N ASP A 71 -13.65 10.64 3.26
CA ASP A 71 -13.94 10.64 4.69
C ASP A 71 -12.71 10.14 5.46
N VAL A 72 -12.73 10.30 6.78
CA VAL A 72 -11.72 9.78 7.69
C VAL A 72 -12.34 8.68 8.53
N VAL A 73 -11.76 7.48 8.47
CA VAL A 73 -12.21 6.33 9.24
C VAL A 73 -11.22 5.96 10.33
N LEU A 74 -11.70 5.30 11.38
CA LEU A 74 -10.84 4.73 12.41
C LEU A 74 -10.16 3.47 11.86
N SER A 75 -8.88 3.27 12.20
CA SER A 75 -8.14 2.08 11.75
C SER A 75 -8.79 0.78 12.22
N GLU A 76 -9.40 0.77 13.40
CA GLU A 76 -10.16 -0.39 13.94
C GLU A 76 -11.31 -0.82 13.03
N SER A 77 -11.97 0.12 12.34
CA SER A 77 -13.04 -0.18 11.37
C SER A 77 -12.49 -0.85 10.11
N LEU A 78 -11.24 -0.56 9.75
CA LEU A 78 -10.56 -1.22 8.62
C LEU A 78 -9.99 -2.58 9.02
N VAL A 79 -9.45 -2.71 10.24
CA VAL A 79 -8.91 -3.98 10.77
C VAL A 79 -10.02 -5.01 10.96
N SER A 80 -11.20 -4.59 11.41
CA SER A 80 -12.39 -5.46 11.49
C SER A 80 -13.06 -5.70 10.14
N GLY A 81 -12.70 -4.92 9.12
CA GLY A 81 -13.19 -5.07 7.75
C GLY A 81 -12.54 -6.22 6.99
N THR A 82 -13.02 -6.46 5.77
CA THR A 82 -12.43 -7.44 4.85
C THR A 82 -11.62 -6.71 3.78
N ARG A 83 -10.35 -7.12 3.60
CA ARG A 83 -9.53 -6.63 2.48
C ARG A 83 -9.99 -7.30 1.20
N ILE A 84 -10.50 -6.52 0.26
CA ILE A 84 -11.02 -7.02 -1.02
C ILE A 84 -9.89 -7.18 -2.05
N ALA A 85 -9.03 -6.17 -2.17
CA ALA A 85 -7.92 -6.15 -3.10
C ALA A 85 -6.81 -5.20 -2.63
N SER A 86 -5.62 -5.36 -3.20
CA SER A 86 -4.50 -4.42 -3.09
C SER A 86 -4.16 -3.87 -4.46
N LEU A 87 -3.88 -2.56 -4.55
CA LEU A 87 -3.38 -1.99 -5.79
C LEU A 87 -1.96 -2.48 -6.06
N SER A 88 -1.67 -2.80 -7.32
CA SER A 88 -0.28 -2.95 -7.76
C SER A 88 0.48 -1.63 -7.60
N GLN A 89 1.80 -1.67 -7.63
CA GLN A 89 2.63 -0.48 -7.59
C GLN A 89 2.24 0.57 -8.65
N PHE A 90 1.99 0.11 -9.88
CA PHE A 90 1.46 0.98 -10.93
C PHE A 90 0.11 1.59 -10.55
N GLY A 91 -0.80 0.79 -9.98
CA GLY A 91 -2.07 1.26 -9.45
C GLY A 91 -1.93 2.34 -8.37
N VAL A 92 -0.97 2.18 -7.45
CA VAL A 92 -0.63 3.18 -6.42
C VAL A 92 -0.14 4.48 -7.07
N ASN A 93 0.75 4.41 -8.06
CA ASN A 93 1.22 5.59 -8.78
C ASN A 93 0.09 6.33 -9.49
N ILE A 94 -0.85 5.60 -10.10
CA ILE A 94 -2.04 6.19 -10.74
C ILE A 94 -2.98 6.80 -9.71
N LEU A 95 -3.20 6.14 -8.57
CA LEU A 95 -3.99 6.69 -7.48
C LEU A 95 -3.39 8.02 -6.98
N LEU A 96 -2.10 8.05 -6.69
CA LEU A 96 -1.41 9.25 -6.18
C LEU A 96 -1.42 10.38 -7.20
N GLN A 97 -1.16 10.09 -8.48
CA GLN A 97 -1.26 11.08 -9.56
C GLN A 97 -2.67 11.68 -9.62
N ARG A 98 -3.70 10.83 -9.62
CA ARG A 98 -5.10 11.29 -9.69
C ARG A 98 -5.49 12.08 -8.45
N TRP A 99 -5.06 11.65 -7.27
CA TRP A 99 -5.32 12.32 -6.00
C TRP A 99 -4.68 13.71 -5.95
N VAL A 100 -3.41 13.83 -6.32
CA VAL A 100 -2.73 15.13 -6.38
C VAL A 100 -3.38 16.03 -7.43
N HIS A 101 -3.60 15.52 -8.65
CA HIS A 101 -4.21 16.31 -9.72
C HIS A 101 -5.64 16.78 -9.35
N HIS A 102 -6.42 15.95 -8.63
CA HIS A 102 -7.73 16.35 -8.12
C HIS A 102 -7.65 17.57 -7.19
N ASN A 103 -6.67 17.60 -6.28
CA ASN A 103 -6.54 18.62 -5.26
C ASN A 103 -5.80 19.89 -5.73
N SER A 104 -4.80 19.75 -6.61
CA SER A 104 -3.88 20.86 -6.94
C SER A 104 -3.87 21.25 -8.42
N ARG A 105 -4.46 20.43 -9.30
CA ARG A 105 -4.29 20.54 -10.76
C ARG A 105 -2.87 20.31 -11.27
N ALA A 106 -1.91 20.00 -10.39
CA ALA A 106 -0.58 19.61 -10.82
C ALA A 106 -0.64 18.24 -11.50
N ILE A 107 0.00 18.13 -12.66
CA ILE A 107 0.17 16.88 -13.38
C ILE A 107 1.60 16.42 -13.16
N ILE A 108 1.77 15.47 -12.24
CA ILE A 108 3.05 14.82 -11.97
C ILE A 108 3.05 13.48 -12.72
N PRO A 109 4.03 13.19 -13.59
CA PRO A 109 4.10 11.91 -14.28
C PRO A 109 4.14 10.72 -13.32
N SER A 110 3.50 9.60 -13.69
CA SER A 110 3.41 8.41 -12.81
C SER A 110 4.78 7.82 -12.43
N HIS A 111 5.79 7.97 -13.30
CA HIS A 111 7.15 7.51 -13.00
C HIS A 111 7.85 8.34 -11.92
N GLU A 112 7.42 9.57 -11.66
CA GLU A 112 7.94 10.35 -10.52
C GLU A 112 7.40 9.79 -9.20
N TYR A 113 6.15 9.34 -9.17
CA TYR A 113 5.63 8.62 -7.99
C TYR A 113 6.32 7.29 -7.76
N GLN A 114 6.75 6.61 -8.83
CA GLN A 114 7.54 5.38 -8.72
C GLN A 114 8.84 5.61 -7.95
N THR A 115 9.50 6.77 -8.11
CA THR A 115 10.78 7.03 -7.41
C THR A 115 10.61 7.09 -5.90
N VAL A 116 9.46 7.56 -5.42
CA VAL A 116 9.17 7.76 -3.98
C VAL A 116 8.30 6.69 -3.34
N THR A 117 7.78 5.74 -4.11
CA THR A 117 6.95 4.63 -3.60
C THR A 117 7.62 3.26 -3.75
N SER A 118 8.67 3.17 -4.56
CA SER A 118 9.16 1.86 -4.98
C SER A 118 9.98 1.13 -3.94
N ALA A 119 10.63 1.84 -3.01
CA ALA A 119 11.31 1.21 -1.89
C ALA A 119 10.29 0.64 -0.90
N GLU A 120 9.23 1.38 -0.62
CA GLU A 120 8.13 1.01 0.28
C GLU A 120 7.35 -0.19 -0.25
N TYR A 121 7.15 -0.26 -1.57
CA TYR A 121 6.52 -1.41 -2.20
C TYR A 121 7.41 -2.66 -2.09
N GLU A 122 8.72 -2.53 -2.33
CA GLU A 122 9.66 -3.64 -2.16
C GLU A 122 9.72 -4.10 -0.69
N GLU A 123 9.67 -3.17 0.26
CA GLU A 123 9.60 -3.49 1.71
C GLU A 123 8.32 -4.25 2.06
N ALA A 124 7.18 -3.85 1.49
CA ALA A 124 5.89 -4.51 1.72
C ALA A 124 5.87 -5.94 1.16
N ASP A 125 6.30 -6.12 -0.09
CA ASP A 125 6.40 -7.46 -0.73
C ASP A 125 7.31 -8.38 0.10
N LEU A 126 8.44 -7.84 0.56
CA LEU A 126 9.39 -8.59 1.37
C LEU A 126 8.87 -8.94 2.77
N THR A 127 8.10 -8.03 3.37
CA THR A 127 7.42 -8.27 4.64
C THR A 127 6.38 -9.38 4.50
N GLU A 128 5.65 -9.41 3.38
CA GLU A 128 4.69 -10.47 3.07
C GLU A 128 5.38 -11.83 2.89
N ASP A 129 6.43 -11.90 2.06
CA ASP A 129 7.28 -13.09 1.89
C ASP A 129 7.76 -13.63 3.26
N TRP A 130 8.24 -12.74 4.13
CA TRP A 130 8.67 -13.09 5.49
C TRP A 130 7.52 -13.63 6.32
N CYS A 131 6.40 -12.92 6.38
CA CYS A 131 5.24 -13.34 7.17
C CYS A 131 4.70 -14.70 6.72
N GLU A 132 4.70 -14.99 5.41
CA GLU A 132 4.33 -16.32 4.91
C GLU A 132 5.27 -17.42 5.41
N ASP A 133 6.59 -17.19 5.33
CA ASP A 133 7.59 -18.14 5.80
C ASP A 133 7.48 -18.38 7.32
N ARG A 134 7.28 -17.31 8.10
CA ARG A 134 7.10 -17.39 9.56
C ARG A 134 5.78 -18.04 9.97
N ALA A 135 4.70 -17.80 9.21
CA ALA A 135 3.42 -18.44 9.43
C ALA A 135 3.50 -19.97 9.24
N ARG A 136 4.29 -20.45 8.26
CA ARG A 136 4.57 -21.89 8.07
C ARG A 136 5.31 -22.49 9.28
N ALA A 137 6.08 -21.69 10.01
CA ALA A 137 6.76 -22.06 11.25
C ALA A 137 5.88 -21.86 12.52
N GLY A 138 4.62 -21.46 12.37
CA GLY A 138 3.67 -21.28 13.48
C GLY A 138 3.78 -19.95 14.23
N VAL A 139 4.52 -18.98 13.69
CA VAL A 139 4.59 -17.62 14.25
C VAL A 139 3.35 -16.83 13.83
N ASP A 140 2.75 -16.09 14.76
CA ASP A 140 1.59 -15.25 14.43
C ASP A 140 1.98 -14.05 13.55
N LEU A 141 0.99 -13.54 12.80
CA LEU A 141 1.21 -12.46 11.84
C LEU A 141 1.77 -11.17 12.49
N PRO A 142 1.27 -10.71 13.66
CA PRO A 142 1.83 -9.53 14.32
C PRO A 142 3.29 -9.69 14.73
N ALA A 143 3.68 -10.82 15.31
CA ALA A 143 5.07 -11.07 15.68
C ALA A 143 5.96 -11.18 14.44
N ALA A 144 5.53 -11.90 13.40
CA ALA A 144 6.27 -12.01 12.15
C ALA A 144 6.48 -10.65 11.47
N THR A 145 5.45 -9.80 11.44
CA THR A 145 5.53 -8.43 10.92
C THR A 145 6.54 -7.60 11.72
N LYS A 146 6.52 -7.73 13.05
CA LYS A 146 7.47 -7.03 13.92
C LYS A 146 8.91 -7.52 13.70
N GLU A 147 9.11 -8.83 13.54
CA GLU A 147 10.43 -9.40 13.23
C GLU A 147 11.00 -8.85 11.92
N ALA A 148 10.20 -8.83 10.85
CA ALA A 148 10.59 -8.28 9.55
C ALA A 148 10.97 -6.79 9.68
N HIS A 149 10.13 -6.03 10.39
CA HIS A 149 10.36 -4.61 10.64
C HIS A 149 11.63 -4.33 11.44
N ASP A 150 11.88 -5.09 12.50
CA ASP A 150 13.10 -4.98 13.31
C ASP A 150 14.34 -5.34 12.46
N TRP A 151 14.24 -6.35 11.59
CA TRP A 151 15.29 -6.72 10.66
C TRP A 151 15.58 -5.59 9.66
N PHE A 152 14.56 -4.98 9.07
CA PHE A 152 14.75 -3.83 8.18
C PHE A 152 15.50 -2.67 8.83
N ARG A 153 15.31 -2.48 10.14
CA ARG A 153 15.98 -1.44 10.93
C ARG A 153 17.36 -1.84 11.43
N SER A 154 17.74 -3.11 11.36
CA SER A 154 19.07 -3.55 11.77
C SER A 154 20.13 -3.04 10.78
N ASP A 155 21.36 -2.93 11.26
CA ASP A 155 22.50 -2.60 10.41
C ASP A 155 22.65 -3.65 9.29
N SER A 156 22.89 -3.18 8.07
CA SER A 156 23.15 -4.04 6.92
C SER A 156 24.57 -4.60 6.91
N GLY A 157 25.45 -4.10 7.78
CA GLY A 157 26.86 -4.52 7.86
C GLY A 157 27.71 -4.07 6.68
N SER A 158 27.13 -3.31 5.74
CA SER A 158 27.80 -2.77 4.55
C SER A 158 28.31 -1.34 4.73
N GLY A 159 28.15 -0.77 5.94
CA GLY A 159 28.43 0.64 6.23
C GLY A 159 27.44 1.63 5.59
N SER A 160 26.41 1.14 4.89
CA SER A 160 25.45 1.93 4.11
C SER A 160 24.11 2.15 4.83
N GLY A 161 24.11 2.02 6.16
CA GLY A 161 22.90 2.14 6.99
C GLY A 161 22.14 0.82 7.15
N SER A 162 20.85 0.92 7.43
CA SER A 162 19.98 -0.22 7.68
C SER A 162 19.62 -0.98 6.41
N TRP A 163 19.05 -2.17 6.54
CA TRP A 163 18.51 -2.90 5.37
C TRP A 163 17.43 -2.10 4.64
N GLN A 164 16.63 -1.31 5.37
CA GLN A 164 15.61 -0.43 4.80
C GLN A 164 16.22 0.67 3.91
N SER A 165 17.34 1.29 4.31
CA SER A 165 17.94 2.36 3.51
C SER A 165 18.49 1.85 2.18
N LEU A 166 18.91 0.59 2.12
CA LEU A 166 19.36 -0.04 0.87
C LEU A 166 18.22 -0.20 -0.15
N LEU A 167 16.95 -0.29 0.26
CA LEU A 167 15.81 -0.42 -0.67
C LEU A 167 15.60 0.82 -1.55
N GLN A 168 16.14 1.97 -1.11
CA GLN A 168 16.12 3.22 -1.87
C GLN A 168 16.94 3.11 -3.17
N ASP A 169 17.96 2.26 -3.20
CA ASP A 169 18.73 1.95 -4.42
C ASP A 169 18.18 0.69 -5.10
N PRO A 170 17.57 0.80 -6.30
CA PRO A 170 17.09 -0.35 -7.06
C PRO A 170 18.14 -1.43 -7.30
N GLN A 171 19.43 -1.08 -7.39
CA GLN A 171 20.51 -2.04 -7.60
C GLN A 171 20.76 -2.91 -6.37
N GLN A 172 20.46 -2.42 -5.17
CA GLN A 172 20.64 -3.13 -3.91
C GLN A 172 19.46 -4.03 -3.53
N ARG A 173 18.27 -3.83 -4.10
CA ARG A 173 17.05 -4.60 -3.74
C ARG A 173 17.24 -6.12 -3.85
N SER A 174 17.95 -6.58 -4.87
CA SER A 174 18.27 -8.01 -5.03
C SER A 174 19.18 -8.56 -3.91
N VAL A 175 20.05 -7.73 -3.34
CA VAL A 175 20.89 -8.06 -2.19
C VAL A 175 20.02 -8.16 -0.95
N VAL A 176 19.17 -7.16 -0.69
CA VAL A 176 18.24 -7.16 0.45
C VAL A 176 17.33 -8.38 0.41
N ARG A 177 16.73 -8.70 -0.74
CA ARG A 177 15.87 -9.88 -0.92
C ARG A 177 16.57 -11.19 -0.56
N ARG A 178 17.82 -11.37 -1.01
CA ARG A 178 18.59 -12.59 -0.71
C ARG A 178 18.95 -12.67 0.78
N ALA A 179 19.36 -11.55 1.37
CA ALA A 179 19.70 -11.47 2.79
C ALA A 179 18.49 -11.79 3.67
N MET A 180 17.34 -11.18 3.39
CA MET A 180 16.11 -11.39 4.15
C MET A 180 15.63 -12.85 4.10
N ARG A 181 15.63 -13.47 2.91
CA ARG A 181 15.26 -14.89 2.75
C ARG A 181 16.21 -15.84 3.50
N THR A 182 17.48 -15.48 3.54
CA THR A 182 18.50 -16.26 4.26
C THR A 182 18.26 -16.17 5.77
N GLU A 183 17.96 -14.97 6.27
CA GLU A 183 17.61 -14.75 7.68
C GLU A 183 16.30 -15.45 8.07
N ALA A 184 15.23 -15.31 7.27
CA ALA A 184 13.94 -15.93 7.55
C ALA A 184 14.05 -17.45 7.73
N ARG A 185 14.87 -18.10 6.88
CA ARG A 185 15.15 -19.54 6.95
C ARG A 185 16.01 -19.94 8.14
N MET A 186 16.93 -19.09 8.60
CA MET A 186 17.72 -19.36 9.81
C MET A 186 16.88 -19.25 11.08
N ARG A 187 15.79 -18.48 11.04
CA ARG A 187 14.85 -18.32 12.17
C ARG A 187 13.74 -19.36 12.18
N GLY A 188 13.43 -19.98 11.04
CA GLY A 188 12.41 -21.01 10.87
C GLY A 188 12.87 -22.36 11.39
#